data_AF-A0A2N7NKP3-F1
#
_entry.id   AF-A0A2N7NKP3-F1
#
_cell.length_a   1.000
_cell.length_b   1.000
_cell.length_c   1.000
_cell.angle_alpha   90.00
_cell.angle_beta   90.00
_cell.angle_gamma   90.00
#
_symmetry.space_group_name_H-M   'P 1'
#
loop_
_entity.id
_entity.type
_entity.pdbx_description
1 polymer ?
#
loop_
_entity_poly.entity_id
_entity_poly.type
_entity_poly.pdbx_seq_one_letter_code
_entity_poly.pdbx_strand_id
1 'polypeptide(L)'
;MKNSKIKAIIALLFCVGATKIYASEEWGYIANDHYECENDHMAINTSKGWLLAEAYPPYSGLNSGSYIKGNLRQYGFQDVLVFKNEHDSSPSSARIYIDNYWMSDEDAGRYCYSGEDL
;
A
#
# COMPACT_ATOMS: atom_id res chain seq x y z
N MET A 1 17.41 29.70 47.70
CA MET A 1 16.23 29.02 47.12
C MET A 1 15.93 29.60 45.75
N LYS A 2 15.43 28.75 44.82
CA LYS A 2 14.89 29.09 43.48
C LYS A 2 15.98 29.44 42.44
N ASN A 3 16.32 28.58 41.46
CA ASN A 3 15.56 28.44 40.20
C ASN A 3 15.87 27.15 39.37
N SER A 4 16.42 26.06 39.95
CA SER A 4 16.83 24.88 39.14
C SER A 4 15.70 23.98 38.61
N LYS A 5 14.42 24.27 38.88
CA LYS A 5 13.31 23.38 38.49
C LYS A 5 12.73 23.61 37.09
N ILE A 6 13.14 24.67 36.39
CA ILE A 6 12.48 25.09 35.13
C ILE A 6 13.16 24.53 33.87
N LYS A 7 14.42 24.08 33.94
CA LYS A 7 15.14 23.58 32.74
C LYS A 7 14.87 22.11 32.41
N ALA A 8 14.27 21.34 33.32
CA ALA A 8 14.04 19.91 33.11
C ALA A 8 12.80 19.57 32.25
N ILE A 9 11.89 20.52 32.03
CA ILE A 9 10.62 20.26 31.32
C ILE A 9 10.75 20.48 29.80
N ILE A 10 11.72 21.27 29.33
CA ILE A 10 11.89 21.54 27.90
C ILE A 10 12.63 20.40 27.18
N ALA A 11 13.44 19.61 27.89
CA ALA A 11 14.19 18.49 27.31
C ALA A 11 13.33 17.23 27.05
N LEU A 12 12.12 17.16 27.62
CA LEU A 12 11.23 16.00 27.45
C LEU A 12 10.29 16.13 26.23
N LEU A 13 10.24 17.31 25.60
CA LEU A 13 9.27 17.59 24.52
C LEU A 13 9.78 17.25 23.11
N PHE A 14 11.01 16.76 22.97
CA PHE A 14 11.68 16.65 21.66
C PHE A 14 11.94 15.22 21.16
N CYS A 15 11.34 14.20 21.79
CA CYS A 15 11.53 12.81 21.39
C CYS A 15 10.22 12.07 21.06
N VAL A 16 9.20 12.78 20.57
CA VAL A 16 8.17 12.11 19.74
C VAL A 16 8.68 12.12 18.31
N GLY A 17 9.82 11.45 18.09
CA GLY A 17 10.20 11.06 16.75
C GLY A 17 9.15 10.07 16.29
N ALA A 18 8.29 10.46 15.36
CA ALA A 18 7.40 9.54 14.68
C ALA A 18 8.27 8.42 14.11
N THR A 19 8.30 7.27 14.78
CA THR A 19 8.88 6.07 14.22
C THR A 19 8.04 5.77 13.01
N LYS A 20 8.52 6.14 11.82
CA LYS A 20 8.03 5.55 10.59
C LYS A 20 8.35 4.07 10.71
N ILE A 21 7.39 3.30 11.22
CA ILE A 21 7.41 1.85 11.09
C ILE A 21 7.28 1.66 9.60
N TYR A 22 8.43 1.56 8.91
CA TYR A 22 8.46 1.10 7.54
C TYR A 22 7.98 -0.34 7.61
N ALA A 23 6.74 -0.60 7.19
CA ALA A 23 6.36 -1.99 7.00
C ALA A 23 7.29 -2.57 5.93
N SER A 24 7.62 -3.86 6.09
CA SER A 24 8.54 -4.55 5.20
C SER A 24 8.09 -4.39 3.76
N GLU A 25 9.02 -4.05 2.87
CA GLU A 25 8.73 -4.07 1.44
C GLU A 25 8.31 -5.49 1.02
N GLU A 26 7.15 -5.58 0.38
CA GLU A 26 6.52 -6.82 -0.03
C GLU A 26 6.20 -6.82 -1.50
N TRP A 27 6.17 -8.04 -2.05
CA TRP A 27 5.78 -8.29 -3.42
C TRP A 27 4.30 -8.64 -3.50
N GLY A 28 3.66 -8.10 -4.53
CA GLY A 28 2.32 -8.48 -4.96
C GLY A 28 2.27 -8.72 -6.48
N TYR A 29 1.30 -9.49 -6.92
CA TYR A 29 0.96 -9.71 -8.32
C TYR A 29 -0.41 -9.10 -8.60
N ILE A 30 -0.51 -8.17 -9.55
CA ILE A 30 -1.78 -7.57 -9.94
C ILE A 30 -2.56 -8.63 -10.72
N ALA A 31 -3.55 -9.25 -10.08
CA ALA A 31 -4.35 -10.29 -10.72
C ALA A 31 -5.47 -9.67 -11.55
N ASN A 32 -6.13 -8.64 -11.02
CA ASN A 32 -7.11 -7.82 -11.72
C ASN A 32 -6.82 -6.34 -11.47
N ASP A 33 -6.84 -5.53 -12.53
CA ASP A 33 -6.62 -4.09 -12.50
C ASP A 33 -7.94 -3.30 -12.64
N HIS A 34 -7.85 -1.98 -12.56
CA HIS A 34 -8.98 -1.06 -12.68
C HIS A 34 -9.68 -1.05 -14.05
N TYR A 35 -9.14 -1.69 -15.09
CA TYR A 35 -9.85 -1.90 -16.36
C TYR A 35 -10.72 -3.16 -16.33
N GLU A 36 -10.41 -4.10 -15.43
CA GLU A 36 -11.12 -5.38 -15.27
C GLU A 36 -12.11 -5.37 -14.09
N CYS A 37 -11.82 -4.56 -13.07
CA CYS A 37 -12.69 -4.36 -11.92
C CYS A 37 -13.71 -3.22 -12.13
N GLU A 38 -14.74 -3.20 -11.29
CA GLU A 38 -15.63 -2.04 -11.14
C GLU A 38 -14.89 -0.89 -10.42
N ASN A 39 -15.20 0.36 -10.79
CA ASN A 39 -14.53 1.56 -10.28
C ASN A 39 -13.01 1.54 -10.48
N ASP A 40 -12.26 2.20 -9.58
CA ASP A 40 -10.80 2.21 -9.59
C ASP A 40 -10.20 0.96 -8.90
N HIS A 41 -11.00 -0.06 -8.60
CA HIS A 41 -10.58 -1.20 -7.78
C HIS A 41 -9.53 -2.07 -8.47
N MET A 42 -8.74 -2.74 -7.65
CA MET A 42 -7.70 -3.68 -8.03
C MET A 42 -7.65 -4.82 -7.01
N ALA A 43 -7.38 -6.02 -7.51
CA ALA A 43 -7.14 -7.21 -6.69
C ALA A 43 -5.70 -7.68 -6.87
N ILE A 44 -4.91 -7.60 -5.79
CA ILE A 44 -3.49 -7.90 -5.82
C ILE A 44 -3.20 -9.11 -4.93
N ASN A 45 -2.63 -10.17 -5.50
CA ASN A 45 -2.26 -11.37 -4.77
C ASN A 45 -0.90 -11.18 -4.10
N THR A 46 -0.79 -11.52 -2.82
CA THR A 46 0.47 -11.51 -2.06
C THR A 46 0.73 -12.88 -1.43
N SER A 47 1.95 -13.08 -0.94
CA SER A 47 2.30 -14.31 -0.18
C SER A 47 1.44 -14.58 1.07
N LYS A 48 0.61 -13.62 1.52
CA LYS A 48 -0.22 -13.72 2.72
C LYS A 48 -1.73 -13.60 2.47
N GLY A 49 -2.15 -13.66 1.22
CA GLY A 49 -3.55 -13.44 0.81
C GLY A 49 -3.69 -12.24 -0.09
N TRP A 50 -4.90 -11.73 -0.20
CA TRP A 50 -5.25 -10.68 -1.16
C TRP A 50 -5.18 -9.28 -0.54
N LEU A 51 -4.77 -8.35 -1.39
CA LEU A 51 -4.75 -6.92 -1.14
C LEU A 51 -5.84 -6.29 -2.01
N LEU A 52 -6.77 -5.60 -1.35
CA LEU A 52 -7.82 -4.80 -1.96
C LEU A 52 -7.29 -3.37 -2.04
N ALA A 53 -7.19 -2.85 -3.25
CA ALA A 53 -6.61 -1.55 -3.47
C ALA A 53 -7.30 -0.82 -4.61
N GLU A 54 -7.20 0.49 -4.62
CA GLU A 54 -7.60 1.32 -5.76
C GLU A 54 -6.36 1.77 -6.54
N ALA A 55 -6.49 1.79 -7.87
CA ALA A 55 -5.58 2.47 -8.75
C ALA A 55 -5.69 3.98 -8.50
N TYR A 56 -4.57 4.70 -8.50
CA TYR A 56 -4.59 6.16 -8.38
C TYR A 56 -3.81 6.83 -9.52
N PRO A 57 -4.29 7.94 -10.10
CA PRO A 57 -3.58 8.62 -11.16
C PRO A 57 -2.15 9.06 -10.75
N PRO A 58 -1.15 8.90 -11.63
CA PRO A 58 -1.26 8.34 -12.98
C PRO A 58 -1.29 6.80 -12.95
N TYR A 59 -2.31 6.19 -13.57
CA TYR A 59 -2.50 4.73 -13.61
C TYR A 59 -1.44 3.95 -14.41
N SER A 60 -0.45 4.64 -14.98
CA SER A 60 0.56 4.05 -15.84
C SER A 60 1.32 2.94 -15.11
N GLY A 61 1.24 1.72 -15.65
CA GLY A 61 1.97 0.56 -15.16
C GLY A 61 1.14 -0.35 -14.24
N LEU A 62 0.01 0.12 -13.70
CA LEU A 62 -0.91 -0.67 -12.87
C LEU A 62 -1.80 -1.58 -13.73
N ASN A 63 -1.17 -2.48 -14.48
CA ASN A 63 -1.87 -3.45 -15.34
C ASN A 63 -1.81 -4.85 -14.75
N SER A 64 -2.87 -5.63 -14.97
CA SER A 64 -2.90 -7.05 -14.67
C SER A 64 -1.72 -7.81 -15.29
N GLY A 65 -1.19 -8.78 -14.54
CA GLY A 65 0.03 -9.50 -14.91
C GLY A 65 1.33 -8.84 -14.44
N SER A 66 1.28 -7.59 -13.99
CA SER A 66 2.45 -6.90 -13.44
C SER A 66 2.69 -7.28 -11.97
N TYR A 67 3.93 -7.11 -11.53
CA TYR A 67 4.31 -7.26 -10.13
C TYR A 67 4.47 -5.89 -9.48
N ILE A 68 4.04 -5.76 -8.23
CA ILE A 68 4.26 -4.55 -7.44
C ILE A 68 5.16 -4.83 -6.25
N LYS A 69 5.94 -3.82 -5.86
CA LYS A 69 6.76 -3.85 -4.66
C LYS A 69 6.58 -2.56 -3.86
N GLY A 70 6.31 -2.70 -2.56
CA GLY A 70 6.17 -1.54 -1.67
C GLY A 70 5.68 -1.93 -0.29
N ASN A 71 5.16 -0.96 0.45
CA ASN A 71 4.56 -1.19 1.77
C ASN A 71 3.12 -1.67 1.64
N LEU A 72 2.93 -2.95 1.32
CA LEU A 72 1.63 -3.54 1.01
C LEU A 72 0.81 -3.96 2.25
N ARG A 73 1.22 -3.54 3.46
CA ARG A 73 0.54 -3.84 4.73
C ARG A 73 0.18 -2.60 5.53
N GLN A 74 0.06 -1.48 4.84
CA GLN A 74 -0.32 -0.23 5.44
C GLN A 74 -1.50 0.34 4.69
N TYR A 75 -2.60 0.55 5.41
CA TYR A 75 -3.79 1.21 4.87
C TYR A 75 -3.49 2.59 4.28
N GLY A 76 -4.30 2.97 3.31
CA GLY A 76 -4.24 4.26 2.64
C GLY A 76 -3.20 4.34 1.53
N PHE A 77 -2.83 5.56 1.14
CA PHE A 77 -1.95 5.80 0.00
C PHE A 77 -0.55 5.22 0.19
N GLN A 78 -0.12 4.42 -0.79
CA GLN A 78 1.23 3.90 -0.88
C GLN A 78 1.86 4.23 -2.22
N ASP A 79 3.13 4.64 -2.17
CA ASP A 79 3.97 4.72 -3.35
C ASP A 79 4.63 3.34 -3.58
N VAL A 80 4.47 2.80 -4.78
CA VAL A 80 4.92 1.44 -5.13
C VAL A 80 5.78 1.46 -6.40
N LEU A 81 6.62 0.44 -6.53
CA LEU A 81 7.31 0.12 -7.78
C LEU A 81 6.52 -0.95 -8.52
N VAL A 82 6.35 -0.77 -9.82
CA VAL A 82 5.64 -1.71 -10.69
C VAL A 82 6.57 -2.25 -11.75
N PHE A 83 6.62 -3.56 -11.84
CA PHE A 83 7.48 -4.34 -12.72
C PHE A 83 6.59 -5.07 -13.73
N LYS A 84 6.84 -4.89 -15.02
CA LYS A 84 6.03 -5.53 -16.08
C LYS A 84 6.06 -7.06 -16.02
N ASN A 85 7.12 -7.62 -15.47
CA ASN A 85 7.33 -9.04 -15.20
C ASN A 85 8.54 -9.22 -14.26
N GLU A 86 8.84 -10.47 -13.91
CA GLU A 86 9.95 -10.88 -13.04
C GLU A 86 11.37 -10.52 -13.55
N HIS A 87 11.52 -10.11 -14.80
CA HIS A 87 12.78 -9.71 -15.42
C HIS A 87 12.87 -8.21 -15.71
N ASP A 88 11.88 -7.42 -15.28
CA ASP A 88 11.88 -5.97 -15.50
C ASP A 88 12.99 -5.29 -14.70
N SER A 89 14.00 -4.78 -15.40
CA SER A 89 15.13 -4.05 -14.80
C SER A 89 14.87 -2.55 -14.63
N SER A 90 13.72 -2.05 -15.07
CA SER A 90 13.40 -0.62 -15.10
C SER A 90 11.95 -0.36 -14.66
N PRO A 91 11.63 -0.67 -13.38
CA PRO A 91 10.26 -0.53 -12.86
C PRO A 91 9.77 0.92 -12.92
N SER A 92 8.47 1.10 -13.10
CA SER A 92 7.80 2.39 -12.99
C SER A 92 7.31 2.66 -11.58
N SER A 93 7.30 3.92 -11.16
CA SER A 93 6.64 4.32 -9.91
C SER A 93 5.15 4.55 -10.14
N ALA A 94 4.33 4.07 -9.21
CA ALA A 94 2.88 4.29 -9.19
C ALA A 94 2.40 4.58 -7.76
N ARG A 95 1.15 5.01 -7.64
CA ARG A 95 0.46 5.19 -6.37
C ARG A 95 -0.81 4.35 -6.35
N ILE A 96 -1.04 3.67 -5.24
CA ILE A 96 -2.27 2.93 -4.96
C ILE A 96 -2.85 3.38 -3.63
N TYR A 97 -4.15 3.20 -3.43
CA TYR A 97 -4.78 3.31 -2.12
C TYR A 97 -5.10 1.91 -1.60
N ILE A 98 -4.61 1.54 -0.41
CA ILE A 98 -4.88 0.21 0.17
C ILE A 98 -6.10 0.31 1.10
N ASP A 99 -7.20 -0.30 0.70
CA ASP A 99 -8.41 -0.44 1.52
C ASP A 99 -8.27 -1.57 2.53
N ASN A 100 -7.78 -2.73 2.09
CA ASN A 100 -7.65 -3.89 2.95
C ASN A 100 -6.57 -4.87 2.51
N TYR A 101 -6.01 -5.63 3.45
CA TYR A 101 -4.95 -6.61 3.19
C TYR A 101 -5.16 -7.90 3.99
N TRP A 102 -4.59 -9.00 3.50
CA TRP A 102 -4.80 -10.37 4.00
C TRP A 102 -6.23 -10.87 3.84
N MET A 103 -6.89 -10.40 2.78
CA MET A 103 -8.24 -10.80 2.44
C MET A 103 -8.26 -12.17 1.76
N SER A 104 -9.43 -12.79 1.77
CA SER A 104 -9.67 -14.00 1.01
C SER A 104 -9.77 -13.73 -0.49
N ASP A 105 -9.65 -14.78 -1.30
CA ASP A 105 -9.89 -14.71 -2.75
C ASP A 105 -11.35 -14.34 -3.06
N GLU A 106 -12.29 -14.80 -2.23
CA GLU A 106 -13.71 -14.46 -2.35
C GLU A 106 -13.96 -12.97 -2.11
N ASP A 107 -13.36 -12.40 -1.06
CA ASP A 107 -13.47 -10.97 -0.78
C ASP A 107 -12.82 -10.13 -1.90
N ALA A 108 -11.69 -10.58 -2.44
CA ALA A 108 -11.05 -9.94 -3.58
C ALA A 108 -11.92 -9.95 -4.83
N GLY A 109 -12.62 -11.06 -5.11
CA GLY A 109 -13.59 -11.15 -6.19
C GLY A 109 -14.79 -10.23 -5.99
N ARG A 110 -15.33 -10.14 -4.76
CA ARG A 110 -16.45 -9.24 -4.44
C ARG A 110 -16.06 -7.78 -4.57
N TYR A 111 -14.91 -7.40 -4.02
CA TYR A 111 -14.36 -6.05 -4.12
C TYR A 111 -14.15 -5.66 -5.60
N CYS A 112 -13.50 -6.51 -6.39
CA CYS A 112 -13.21 -6.22 -7.80
C CYS A 112 -14.47 -6.22 -8.67
N TYR A 113 -15.30 -7.26 -8.64
CA TYR A 113 -16.37 -7.45 -9.64
C TYR A 113 -17.76 -7.00 -9.19
N SER A 114 -17.97 -6.81 -7.88
CA SER A 114 -19.25 -6.30 -7.35
C SER A 114 -19.15 -4.85 -6.88
N GLY A 115 -17.94 -4.28 -6.81
CA GLY A 115 -17.70 -2.91 -6.35
C GLY A 115 -18.03 -2.70 -4.87
N GLU A 116 -17.99 -3.77 -4.06
CA GLU A 116 -18.27 -3.70 -2.63
C GLU A 116 -17.02 -3.25 -1.86
N ASP A 117 -17.12 -2.20 -1.06
CA ASP A 117 -16.06 -1.78 -0.14
C ASP A 117 -16.06 -2.69 1.10
N LEU A 118 -14.94 -3.38 1.36
CA LEU A 118 -14.82 -4.46 2.38
C LEU A 118 -13.78 -4.18 3.48
#